data_AF-X0ZI42-F1
#
_entry.id   AF-X0ZI42-F1
#
_cell.length_a   1.000
_cell.length_b   1.000
_cell.length_c   1.000
_cell.angle_alpha   90.00
_cell.angle_beta   90.00
_cell.angle_gamma   90.00
#
_symmetry.space_group_name_H-M   'P 1'
#
loop_
_entity.id
_entity.type
_entity.pdbx_description
1 polymer ?
#
loop_
_entity_poly.entity_id
_entity_poly.type
_entity_poly.pdbx_seq_one_letter_code
_entity_poly.pdbx_strand_id
1 'polypeptide(L)'
;ARTRNAELDISADDSPVKIFIIPTDEELVFVEDVVALLKGTYDLHTNFKYTFQDKDYKNLMRKKAFEKECKKKPDLSKIKALKNN
;
A
#
# COMPACT_ATOMS: atom_id res chain seq x y z
N ALA A 1 2.49 -15.14 -8.72
CA ALA A 1 2.84 -14.02 -7.82
C ALA A 1 1.63 -13.69 -6.94
N ARG A 2 1.77 -13.70 -5.60
CA ARG A 2 0.66 -13.39 -4.66
C ARG A 2 1.23 -12.75 -3.38
N THR A 3 2.08 -11.73 -3.50
CA THR A 3 2.51 -11.00 -2.30
C THR A 3 1.41 -10.02 -1.94
N ARG A 4 0.78 -10.21 -0.78
CA ARG A 4 -0.26 -9.32 -0.24
C ARG A 4 0.31 -8.25 0.70
N ASN A 5 1.63 -8.23 0.85
CA ASN A 5 2.33 -7.53 1.92
C ASN A 5 3.17 -6.35 1.43
N ALA A 6 3.28 -6.15 0.12
CA ALA A 6 3.98 -5.03 -0.47
C ALA A 6 3.33 -4.62 -1.80
N GLU A 7 3.51 -3.33 -2.12
CA GLU A 7 3.27 -2.79 -3.45
C GLU A 7 4.45 -3.14 -4.35
N LEU A 8 4.16 -3.58 -5.57
CA LEU A 8 5.16 -4.09 -6.51
C LEU A 8 5.06 -3.36 -7.84
N ASP A 9 6.21 -3.04 -8.42
CA ASP A 9 6.32 -2.64 -9.82
C ASP A 9 6.75 -3.88 -10.62
N ILE A 10 5.89 -4.31 -11.54
CA ILE A 10 6.15 -5.46 -12.41
C ILE A 10 6.32 -5.04 -13.87
N SER A 11 6.46 -3.74 -14.14
CA SER A 11 6.77 -3.25 -15.47
C SER A 11 8.19 -3.65 -15.90
N ALA A 12 8.38 -3.83 -17.21
CA ALA A 12 9.72 -3.85 -17.77
C ALA A 12 10.35 -2.44 -17.65
N ASP A 13 11.68 -2.39 -17.61
CA ASP A 13 12.42 -1.13 -17.43
C ASP A 13 12.12 -0.12 -18.56
N ASP A 14 11.94 -0.59 -19.79
CA ASP A 14 11.63 0.18 -20.99
C ASP A 14 10.13 0.33 -21.28
N SER A 15 9.27 -0.17 -20.40
CA SER A 15 7.83 -0.11 -20.61
C SER A 15 7.33 1.35 -20.56
N PRO A 16 6.64 1.85 -21.62
CA PRO A 16 6.07 3.19 -21.62
C PRO A 16 4.90 3.33 -20.64
N VAL A 17 4.36 2.20 -20.15
CA VAL A 17 3.27 2.13 -19.18
C VAL A 17 3.72 1.34 -17.96
N LYS A 18 3.59 1.92 -16.76
CA LYS A 18 3.92 1.24 -15.51
C LYS A 18 2.78 0.34 -15.05
N ILE A 19 3.13 -0.83 -14.48
CA ILE A 19 2.18 -1.83 -14.03
C ILE A 19 2.47 -2.09 -12.55
N PHE A 20 1.54 -1.70 -11.69
CA PHE A 20 1.65 -1.87 -10.26
C PHE A 20 0.68 -2.92 -9.72
N ILE A 21 1.13 -3.69 -8.74
CA ILE A 21 0.28 -4.52 -7.90
C ILE A 21 0.22 -3.85 -6.52
N ILE A 22 -0.93 -3.31 -6.16
CA ILE A 22 -1.17 -2.62 -4.90
C ILE A 22 -2.20 -3.42 -4.09
N PRO A 23 -1.80 -4.07 -2.97
CA PRO A 23 -2.76 -4.76 -2.12
C PRO A 23 -3.67 -3.76 -1.42
N THR A 24 -4.97 -3.80 -1.71
CA THR A 24 -5.96 -2.98 -1.01
C THR A 24 -6.03 -3.31 0.49
N ASP A 25 -6.51 -2.36 1.29
CA ASP A 25 -6.77 -2.51 2.73
C ASP A 25 -8.15 -1.89 3.06
N GLU A 26 -9.22 -2.54 2.62
CA GLU A 26 -10.58 -2.03 2.77
C GLU A 26 -11.02 -1.93 4.23
N GLU A 27 -10.48 -2.78 5.11
CA GLU A 27 -10.72 -2.70 6.55
C GLU A 27 -10.21 -1.38 7.13
N LEU A 28 -9.02 -0.93 6.70
CA LEU A 28 -8.49 0.38 7.11
C LEU A 28 -9.37 1.53 6.62
N VAL A 29 -9.77 1.50 5.33
CA VAL A 29 -10.66 2.53 4.75
C VAL A 29 -11.97 2.60 5.54
N PHE A 30 -12.59 1.46 5.80
CA PHE A 30 -13.84 1.37 6.55
C PHE A 30 -13.72 1.91 7.97
N VAL A 31 -12.65 1.52 8.69
CA VAL A 31 -12.41 2.00 10.06
C VAL A 31 -12.20 3.51 10.10
N GLU A 32 -11.41 4.06 9.16
CA GLU A 32 -11.18 5.51 9.08
C GLU A 32 -12.48 6.29 8.79
N ASP A 33 -13.29 5.80 7.84
CA ASP A 33 -14.59 6.38 7.52
C ASP A 33 -15.53 6.35 8.74
N VAL A 34 -15.67 5.20 9.42
CA VAL A 34 -16.52 5.09 10.63
C VAL A 34 -16.04 6.00 11.74
N VAL A 35 -14.73 6.06 12.01
CA VAL A 35 -14.16 6.95 13.04
C VAL A 35 -14.45 8.42 12.71
N ALA A 36 -14.32 8.82 11.44
CA ALA A 36 -14.60 10.18 11.02
C ALA A 36 -16.10 10.53 11.09
N LEU A 37 -16.98 9.60 10.71
CA LEU A 37 -18.43 9.76 10.83
C LEU A 37 -18.85 9.92 12.30
N LEU A 38 -18.34 9.08 13.20
CA LEU A 38 -18.62 9.15 14.64
C LEU A 38 -18.12 10.45 15.27
N LYS A 39 -17.04 11.04 14.74
CA LYS A 39 -16.49 12.32 15.20
C LYS A 39 -17.13 13.54 14.53
N GLY A 40 -18.00 13.34 13.54
CA GLY A 40 -18.55 14.42 12.72
C GLY A 40 -17.51 15.15 11.87
N THR A 41 -16.37 14.52 11.59
CA THR A 41 -15.26 15.07 10.80
C THR A 41 -15.16 14.46 9.41
N TYR A 42 -16.13 13.63 9.02
CA TYR A 42 -16.18 13.04 7.69
C TYR A 42 -16.56 14.10 6.66
N ASP A 43 -15.86 14.10 5.53
CA ASP A 43 -16.15 14.89 4.34
C ASP A 43 -16.39 13.91 3.17
N LEU A 44 -16.85 14.39 2.02
CA LEU A 44 -16.96 13.61 0.80
C LEU A 44 -15.65 12.83 0.56
N HIS A 45 -15.74 11.54 0.20
CA HIS A 45 -14.59 10.64 0.06
C HIS A 45 -13.45 11.15 -0.84
N THR A 46 -13.73 12.09 -1.75
CA THR A 46 -12.71 12.74 -2.60
C THR A 46 -11.91 13.83 -1.89
N ASN A 47 -12.46 14.40 -0.82
CA ASN A 47 -11.84 15.46 0.00
C ASN A 47 -11.29 14.91 1.32
N PHE A 48 -11.80 13.75 1.76
CA PHE A 48 -11.34 13.10 2.98
C PHE A 48 -9.90 12.60 2.84
N LYS A 49 -9.04 13.03 3.78
CA LYS A 49 -7.63 12.66 3.79
C LYS A 49 -7.41 11.41 4.65
N TYR A 50 -7.22 10.28 3.98
CA TYR A 50 -6.89 9.01 4.63
C TYR A 50 -5.45 8.96 5.13
N THR A 51 -5.19 8.19 6.20
CA THR A 51 -3.84 8.10 6.80
C THR A 51 -2.80 7.52 5.86
N PHE A 52 -3.21 6.59 4.98
CA PHE A 52 -2.30 5.97 4.00
C PHE A 52 -1.90 6.89 2.84
N GLN A 53 -2.53 8.05 2.69
CA GLN A 53 -2.08 9.08 1.75
C GLN A 53 -0.82 9.80 2.23
N ASP A 54 -0.47 9.68 3.52
CA ASP A 54 0.77 10.25 4.05
C ASP A 54 2.00 9.53 3.46
N LYS A 55 2.99 10.32 3.00
CA LYS A 55 4.26 9.80 2.47
C LYS A 55 4.97 8.90 3.49
N ASP A 56 4.85 9.21 4.78
CA ASP A 56 5.50 8.48 5.85
C ASP A 56 4.71 7.27 6.36
N TYR A 57 3.49 7.07 5.86
CA TYR A 57 2.65 5.93 6.24
C TYR A 57 3.37 4.59 6.01
N LYS A 58 3.31 3.73 7.04
CA LYS A 58 3.90 2.39 7.06
C LYS A 58 2.98 1.41 7.77
N ASN A 59 2.45 0.43 7.03
CA ASN A 59 1.82 -0.73 7.64
C ASN A 59 2.90 -1.69 8.18
N LEU A 60 3.19 -1.59 9.49
CA LEU A 60 4.27 -2.36 10.14
C LEU A 60 4.06 -3.87 10.06
N MET A 61 2.81 -4.34 10.08
CA MET A 61 2.48 -5.76 9.97
C MET A 61 2.84 -6.29 8.57
N ARG A 62 2.39 -5.61 7.52
CA ARG A 62 2.72 -5.93 6.13
C ARG A 62 4.23 -5.88 5.88
N LYS A 63 4.93 -4.85 6.39
CA LYS A 63 6.39 -4.74 6.28
C LYS A 63 7.11 -5.97 6.86
N LYS A 64 6.80 -6.35 8.10
CA LYS A 64 7.40 -7.52 8.76
C LYS A 64 7.07 -8.82 8.02
N ALA A 65 5.85 -8.96 7.50
CA ALA A 65 5.45 -10.13 6.73
C ALA A 65 6.21 -10.22 5.40
N PHE A 66 6.37 -9.10 4.69
CA PHE A 66 7.11 -9.03 3.44
C PHE A 66 8.60 -9.36 3.64
N GLU A 67 9.23 -8.87 4.71
CA GLU A 67 10.62 -9.24 5.06
C GLU A 67 10.79 -10.75 5.23
N LYS A 68 9.81 -11.43 5.86
CA LYS A 68 9.80 -12.89 5.98
C LYS A 68 9.59 -13.58 4.63
N GLU A 69 8.78 -13.02 3.75
CA GLU A 69 8.57 -13.54 2.39
C GLU A 69 9.81 -13.41 1.52
N CYS A 70 10.51 -12.28 1.55
CA CYS A 70 11.77 -12.07 0.84
C CYS A 70 12.85 -13.06 1.27
N LYS A 71 12.90 -13.45 2.55
CA LYS A 71 13.82 -14.51 3.01
C LYS A 71 13.56 -15.85 2.33
N LYS A 72 12.29 -16.15 2.00
CA LYS A 72 11.91 -17.38 1.29
C LYS A 72 12.03 -17.25 -0.23
N LYS A 73 11.84 -16.04 -0.76
CA LYS A 73 11.86 -15.70 -2.19
C LYS A 73 12.62 -14.38 -2.40
N PRO A 74 13.95 -14.43 -2.50
CA PRO A 74 14.78 -13.22 -2.54
C PRO A 74 14.44 -12.26 -3.68
N ASP A 75 14.00 -12.77 -4.83
CA ASP A 75 13.67 -11.94 -6.00
C ASP A 75 12.51 -10.96 -5.77
N LEU A 76 11.65 -11.20 -4.78
CA LEU A 76 10.58 -10.27 -4.42
C LEU A 76 11.10 -8.89 -3.98
N SER A 77 12.32 -8.85 -3.44
CA SER A 77 12.96 -7.59 -3.05
C SER A 77 13.31 -6.69 -4.23
N LYS A 78 13.57 -7.27 -5.41
CA LYS A 78 13.97 -6.55 -6.63
C LYS A 78 12.81 -5.81 -7.29
N ILE A 79 11.61 -6.38 -7.19
CA ILE A 79 10.37 -5.85 -7.81
C ILE A 79 9.51 -5.03 -6.84
N LYS A 80 10.02 -4.74 -5.65
CA LYS A 80 9.32 -3.89 -4.69
C LYS A 80 9.25 -2.48 -5.25
N ALA A 81 8.05 -1.89 -5.29
CA ALA A 81 7.88 -0.52 -5.77
C ALA A 81 8.70 0.47 -4.92
N LEU A 82 9.37 1.42 -5.60
CA LEU A 82 10.10 2.50 -4.96
C LEU A 82 9.12 3.65 -4.65
N LYS A 83 9.19 4.20 -3.42
CA LYS A 83 8.55 5.49 -3.15
C LYS A 83 9.45 6.58 -3.74
N ASN A 84 8.92 7.35 -4.69
CA ASN A 84 9.59 8.57 -5.16
C ASN A 84 9.51 9.62 -4.05
N ASN A 85 10.66 10.18 -3.65
CA ASN A 85 10.77 11.23 -2.63
C ASN A 85 10.19 12.56 -3.15
#